data_AF-A0A7C0VTI8-F1
#
_entry.id   AF-A0A7C0VTI8-F1
#
_cell.length_a   1.000
_cell.length_b   1.000
_cell.length_c   1.000
_cell.angle_alpha   90.00
_cell.angle_beta   90.00
_cell.angle_gamma   90.00
#
_symmetry.space_group_name_H-M   'P 1'
#
loop_
_entity.id
_entity.type
_entity.pdbx_description
1 polymer ?
#
loop_
_entity_poly.entity_id
_entity_poly.type
_entity_poly.pdbx_seq_one_letter_code
_entity_poly.pdbx_strand_id
1 'polypeptide(L)'
;MNVIGELQPGEILEGSRGTYRIERKLSVGGMGVVWLAQAIEEEKPVIIKFPRITGDPQRDRINMDKLVQEARILLLLDHPRIPALVDVISIDALDIPVIEYIDGETMERIYMNSPTPVEEATDIILKVLETVSYIHSLNIIHRDIRPKNIMIDRKNEIHLIDFGTAKYFYEQIQDVVSAPGGYTAPEQLKWSSTPQSDIWSVGATYLFLLTGKHPLTFFKGYPENPLPINPDEIVPGLPEHISYTIRKALMPHPEDRFASAEEMIATLRGLAVPVKRTLPILVVAGIEVPIVKRRVIIGRAPRSQSGPVRVEEEDGSMKLLIRDPKAFISRSHAEIYESEGKWYIRDLGSLNKTAVSMGLGGWQIVWNGRGRISDPAPLKDGAIIALAYKEDLGPYFTITFRAPQK
;
A
#
# COMPACT_ATOMS: atom_id res chain seq x y z
N MET A 1 -33.50 13.02 16.45
CA MET A 1 -32.13 12.47 16.36
C MET A 1 -31.82 12.37 14.89
N ASN A 2 -30.97 13.27 14.37
CA ASN A 2 -30.54 13.17 12.97
C ASN A 2 -29.72 11.88 12.83
N VAL A 3 -30.06 11.08 11.83
CA VAL A 3 -29.29 9.89 11.47
C VAL A 3 -27.89 10.38 11.08
N ILE A 4 -26.83 9.84 11.68
CA ILE A 4 -25.45 10.22 11.38
C ILE A 4 -25.24 10.19 9.87
N GLY A 5 -24.88 11.34 9.28
CA GLY A 5 -24.62 11.50 7.84
C GLY A 5 -25.83 11.91 6.97
N GLU A 6 -27.02 12.11 7.53
CA GLU A 6 -28.14 12.77 6.85
C GLU A 6 -28.15 14.27 7.14
N LEU A 7 -27.56 15.04 6.23
CA LEU A 7 -27.50 16.50 6.28
C LEU A 7 -28.48 17.13 5.27
N GLN A 8 -28.74 18.42 5.42
CA GLN A 8 -29.52 19.20 4.44
C GLN A 8 -28.66 20.30 3.78
N PRO A 9 -28.89 20.61 2.49
CA PRO A 9 -28.31 21.80 1.88
C PRO A 9 -28.58 23.07 2.71
N GLY A 10 -27.54 23.85 2.96
CA GLY A 10 -27.59 25.05 3.79
C GLY A 10 -27.30 24.82 5.28
N GLU A 11 -27.29 23.57 5.75
CA GLU A 11 -26.85 23.23 7.11
C GLU A 11 -25.40 23.67 7.34
N ILE A 12 -25.11 24.13 8.54
CA ILE A 12 -23.79 24.63 8.92
C ILE A 12 -23.19 23.68 9.96
N LEU A 13 -21.97 23.21 9.71
CA LEU A 13 -21.18 22.42 10.64
C LEU A 13 -19.95 23.21 11.09
N GLU A 14 -19.65 23.17 12.38
CA GLU A 14 -18.45 23.77 12.96
C GLU A 14 -17.37 22.70 13.11
N GLY A 15 -16.21 22.91 12.48
CA GLY A 15 -15.03 22.07 12.64
C GLY A 15 -14.02 22.68 13.61
N SER A 16 -12.88 22.02 13.77
CA SER A 16 -11.81 22.49 14.66
C SER A 16 -11.06 23.72 14.15
N ARG A 17 -11.18 24.04 12.84
CA ARG A 17 -10.45 25.14 12.17
C ARG A 17 -11.34 26.10 11.39
N GLY A 18 -12.59 25.75 11.09
CA GLY A 18 -13.47 26.60 10.29
C GLY A 18 -14.93 26.16 10.29
N THR A 19 -15.74 26.87 9.50
CA THR A 19 -17.19 26.66 9.40
C THR A 19 -17.56 26.19 7.99
N TYR A 20 -18.39 25.16 7.90
CA TYR A 20 -18.72 24.51 6.63
C TYR A 20 -20.21 24.53 6.35
N ARG A 21 -20.59 25.11 5.22
CA ARG A 21 -21.98 25.07 4.72
C ARG A 21 -22.16 23.89 3.79
N ILE A 22 -23.07 22.98 4.11
CA ILE A 22 -23.41 21.84 3.27
C ILE A 22 -24.08 22.31 1.97
N GLU A 23 -23.62 21.81 0.84
CA GLU A 23 -24.22 22.14 -0.46
C GLU A 23 -25.09 21.01 -0.98
N ARG A 24 -24.51 19.84 -1.22
CA ARG A 24 -25.21 18.69 -1.79
C ARG A 24 -24.49 17.40 -1.50
N LYS A 25 -25.23 16.30 -1.54
CA LYS A 25 -24.67 14.95 -1.45
C LYS A 25 -23.93 14.62 -2.75
N LEU A 26 -22.67 14.18 -2.66
CA LEU A 26 -21.87 13.74 -3.81
C LEU A 26 -22.05 12.26 -4.08
N SER A 27 -21.98 11.44 -3.03
CA SER A 27 -22.07 9.98 -3.18
C SER A 27 -22.58 9.29 -1.93
N VAL A 28 -23.18 8.12 -2.17
CA VAL A 28 -23.49 7.12 -1.13
C VAL A 28 -22.80 5.82 -1.55
N GLY A 29 -21.73 5.47 -0.86
CA GLY A 29 -20.91 4.30 -1.17
C GLY A 29 -21.15 3.12 -0.23
N GLY A 30 -20.36 2.06 -0.41
CA GLY A 30 -20.31 0.95 0.54
C GLY A 30 -19.81 1.36 1.93
N MET A 31 -18.92 2.36 2.01
CA MET A 31 -18.18 2.70 3.23
C MET A 31 -18.61 4.03 3.88
N GLY A 32 -19.35 4.89 3.18
CA GLY A 32 -19.71 6.20 3.71
C GLY A 32 -20.62 7.03 2.83
N VAL A 33 -21.01 8.18 3.37
CA VAL A 33 -21.75 9.24 2.67
C VAL A 33 -20.82 10.43 2.52
N VAL A 34 -20.67 10.94 1.30
CA VAL A 34 -19.81 12.10 1.01
C VAL A 34 -20.68 13.28 0.64
N TRP A 35 -20.47 14.39 1.34
CA TRP A 35 -21.13 15.67 1.09
C TRP A 35 -20.14 16.67 0.52
N LEU A 36 -20.55 17.44 -0.49
CA LEU A 36 -19.89 18.66 -0.88
C LEU A 36 -20.31 19.76 0.08
N ALA A 37 -19.34 20.51 0.58
CA ALA A 37 -19.56 21.65 1.43
C ALA A 37 -18.65 22.81 0.99
N GLN A 38 -19.02 24.00 1.41
CA GLN A 38 -18.28 25.23 1.20
C GLN A 38 -17.65 25.63 2.53
N ALA A 39 -16.33 25.69 2.60
CA ALA A 39 -15.64 26.35 3.71
C ALA A 39 -15.95 27.85 3.61
N ILE A 40 -16.58 28.41 4.64
CA ILE A 40 -17.17 29.75 4.59
C ILE A 40 -16.06 30.81 4.62
N GLU A 41 -15.05 30.62 5.45
CA GLU A 41 -13.97 31.57 5.66
C GLU A 41 -12.99 31.61 4.48
N GLU A 42 -12.61 30.45 3.93
CA GLU A 42 -11.67 30.35 2.81
C GLU A 42 -12.32 30.50 1.43
N GLU A 43 -13.65 30.48 1.36
CA GLU A 43 -14.41 30.42 0.11
C GLU A 43 -13.94 29.29 -0.83
N LYS A 44 -13.51 28.14 -0.25
CA LYS A 44 -13.13 26.94 -1.01
C LYS A 44 -14.09 25.75 -0.82
N PRO A 45 -14.33 24.96 -1.88
CA PRO A 45 -15.08 23.73 -1.77
C PRO A 45 -14.27 22.67 -1.02
N VAL A 46 -14.96 21.87 -0.19
CA VAL A 46 -14.42 20.74 0.56
C VAL A 46 -15.40 19.57 0.50
N ILE A 47 -14.95 18.38 0.86
CA ILE A 47 -15.82 17.24 1.11
C ILE A 47 -15.86 16.90 2.59
N ILE A 48 -17.01 16.45 3.06
CA ILE A 48 -17.19 15.95 4.42
C ILE A 48 -17.69 14.50 4.32
N LYS A 49 -16.93 13.57 4.89
CA LYS A 49 -17.19 12.13 4.78
C LYS A 49 -17.74 11.57 6.08
N PHE A 50 -18.90 10.94 6.02
CA PHE A 50 -19.57 10.30 7.15
C PHE A 50 -19.51 8.79 7.01
N PRO A 51 -19.50 8.03 8.13
CA PRO A 51 -19.59 6.59 8.07
C PRO A 51 -20.98 6.20 7.59
N ARG A 52 -21.08 5.08 6.87
CA ARG A 52 -22.39 4.52 6.55
C ARG A 52 -22.92 3.72 7.74
N ILE A 53 -24.07 4.13 8.25
CA ILE A 53 -24.81 3.37 9.28
C ILE A 53 -25.75 2.38 8.57
N THR A 54 -25.56 1.10 8.85
CA THR A 54 -26.26 -0.03 8.23
C THR A 54 -27.22 -0.72 9.19
N GLY A 55 -27.10 -0.45 10.50
CA GLY A 55 -27.85 -1.11 11.56
C GLY A 55 -27.21 -2.42 12.05
N ASP A 56 -26.12 -2.86 11.42
CA ASP A 56 -25.27 -3.95 11.89
C ASP A 56 -24.11 -3.36 12.71
N PRO A 57 -24.05 -3.60 14.04
CA PRO A 57 -23.05 -2.99 14.90
C PRO A 57 -21.59 -3.30 14.51
N GLN A 58 -21.32 -4.47 13.93
CA GLN A 58 -19.96 -4.82 13.50
C GLN A 58 -19.57 -4.04 12.25
N ARG A 59 -20.47 -3.97 11.26
CA ARG A 59 -20.22 -3.21 10.03
C ARG A 59 -20.11 -1.72 10.29
N ASP A 60 -20.96 -1.19 11.16
CA ASP A 60 -20.99 0.23 11.50
C ASP A 60 -19.70 0.62 12.22
N ARG A 61 -19.21 -0.22 13.14
CA ARG A 61 -17.90 -0.05 13.77
C ARG A 61 -16.75 -0.05 12.75
N ILE A 62 -16.73 -1.01 11.81
CA ILE A 62 -15.72 -1.06 10.75
C ILE A 62 -15.75 0.23 9.90
N ASN A 63 -16.93 0.72 9.54
CA ASN A 63 -17.06 1.95 8.75
C ASN A 63 -16.56 3.18 9.52
N MET A 64 -16.83 3.27 10.83
CA MET A 64 -16.29 4.33 11.69
C MET A 64 -14.77 4.23 11.83
N ASP A 65 -14.24 3.03 12.08
CA ASP A 65 -12.80 2.80 12.24
C ASP A 65 -12.03 3.19 10.96
N LYS A 66 -12.56 2.86 9.78
CA LYS A 66 -12.00 3.27 8.49
C LYS A 66 -11.99 4.79 8.30
N LEU A 67 -13.05 5.48 8.73
CA LEU A 67 -13.14 6.93 8.62
C LEU A 67 -12.09 7.63 9.50
N VAL A 68 -11.94 7.16 10.73
CA VAL A 68 -10.90 7.64 11.65
C VAL A 68 -9.51 7.33 11.10
N GLN A 69 -9.32 6.15 10.50
CA GLN A 69 -8.06 5.76 9.89
C GLN A 69 -7.68 6.67 8.72
N GLU A 70 -8.64 7.00 7.85
CA GLU A 70 -8.41 7.91 6.74
C GLU A 70 -7.95 9.28 7.22
N ALA A 71 -8.62 9.87 8.22
CA ALA A 71 -8.23 11.15 8.79
C ALA A 71 -6.79 11.10 9.35
N ARG A 72 -6.46 10.03 10.09
CA ARG A 72 -5.11 9.84 10.67
C ARG A 72 -4.03 9.70 9.61
N ILE A 73 -4.31 8.95 8.54
CA ILE A 73 -3.37 8.74 7.45
C ILE A 73 -3.17 10.04 6.67
N LEU A 74 -4.25 10.72 6.27
CA LEU A 74 -4.16 11.98 5.53
C LEU A 74 -3.41 13.07 6.31
N LEU A 75 -3.49 13.10 7.64
CA LEU A 75 -2.71 14.02 8.47
C LEU A 75 -1.18 13.85 8.32
N LEU A 76 -0.72 12.66 7.92
CA LEU A 76 0.69 12.33 7.73
C LEU A 76 1.18 12.59 6.30
N LEU A 77 0.26 12.86 5.37
CA LEU A 77 0.54 12.97 3.94
C LEU A 77 0.58 14.43 3.50
N ASP A 78 1.55 14.72 2.65
CA ASP A 78 1.74 16.01 2.00
C ASP A 78 2.26 15.74 0.58
N HIS A 79 1.34 15.64 -0.37
CA HIS A 79 1.63 15.29 -1.76
C HIS A 79 0.57 15.86 -2.71
N PRO A 80 0.95 16.47 -3.86
CA PRO A 80 0.00 17.16 -4.74
C PRO A 80 -1.05 16.27 -5.44
N ARG A 81 -0.90 14.95 -5.35
CA ARG A 81 -1.81 13.93 -5.93
C ARG A 81 -2.59 13.17 -4.87
N ILE A 82 -2.63 13.68 -3.65
CA ILE A 82 -3.37 13.14 -2.51
C ILE A 82 -4.13 14.32 -1.90
N PRO A 83 -5.45 14.25 -1.75
CA PRO A 83 -6.21 15.36 -1.19
C PRO A 83 -5.80 15.63 0.25
N ALA A 84 -5.64 16.90 0.63
CA ALA A 84 -5.26 17.26 1.99
C ALA A 84 -6.42 17.06 2.99
N LEU A 85 -6.09 16.66 4.22
CA LEU A 85 -7.01 16.82 5.35
C LEU A 85 -7.06 18.31 5.74
N VAL A 86 -8.23 18.93 5.54
CA VAL A 86 -8.44 20.35 5.83
C VAL A 86 -8.72 20.55 7.32
N ASP A 87 -9.64 19.77 7.86
CA ASP A 87 -10.17 19.90 9.22
C ASP A 87 -10.83 18.60 9.70
N VAL A 88 -11.28 18.59 10.94
CA VAL A 88 -12.07 17.53 11.57
C VAL A 88 -13.26 18.17 12.30
N ILE A 89 -14.44 17.59 12.11
CA ILE A 89 -15.67 17.94 12.81
C ILE A 89 -15.97 16.83 13.82
N SER A 90 -16.08 17.16 15.11
CA SER A 90 -16.40 16.16 16.14
C SER A 90 -17.91 16.10 16.40
N ILE A 91 -18.54 14.97 16.09
CA ILE A 91 -19.98 14.73 16.28
C ILE A 91 -20.14 13.44 17.10
N ASP A 92 -20.83 13.50 18.24
CA ASP A 92 -21.08 12.34 19.12
C ASP A 92 -19.81 11.50 19.42
N ALA A 93 -18.68 12.20 19.64
CA ALA A 93 -17.33 11.63 19.86
C ALA A 93 -16.71 10.90 18.66
N LEU A 94 -17.26 11.05 17.46
CA LEU A 94 -16.65 10.62 16.20
C LEU A 94 -16.05 11.82 15.46
N ASP A 95 -14.79 11.65 15.06
CA ASP A 95 -14.06 12.62 14.24
C ASP A 95 -14.41 12.41 12.75
N ILE A 96 -15.15 13.36 12.19
CA ILE A 96 -15.58 13.39 10.79
C ILE A 96 -14.57 14.22 9.98
N PRO A 97 -13.85 13.62 9.01
CA PRO A 97 -12.85 14.34 8.24
C PRO A 97 -13.48 15.31 7.24
N VAL A 98 -12.91 16.51 7.20
CA VAL A 98 -13.10 17.50 6.14
C VAL A 98 -11.87 17.44 5.24
N ILE A 99 -12.07 17.11 3.97
CA ILE A 99 -11.00 16.82 3.01
C ILE A 99 -11.11 17.78 1.84
N GLU A 100 -9.99 18.11 1.21
CA GLU A 100 -9.94 18.87 -0.03
C GLU A 100 -10.87 18.28 -1.10
N TYR A 101 -11.66 19.14 -1.75
CA TYR A 101 -12.50 18.72 -2.87
C TYR A 101 -11.68 18.66 -4.17
N ILE A 102 -11.67 17.49 -4.80
CA ILE A 102 -11.12 17.30 -6.14
C ILE A 102 -12.22 17.50 -7.17
N ASP A 103 -12.12 18.57 -7.96
CA ASP A 103 -13.02 18.87 -9.08
C ASP A 103 -12.62 18.02 -10.30
N GLY A 104 -13.16 16.81 -10.35
CA GLY A 104 -12.82 15.80 -11.33
C GLY A 104 -13.77 14.60 -11.33
N GLU A 105 -13.42 13.59 -12.11
CA GLU A 105 -14.18 12.34 -12.21
C GLU A 105 -13.28 11.14 -11.93
N THR A 106 -13.85 10.02 -11.46
CA THR A 106 -13.07 8.81 -11.21
C THR A 106 -12.60 8.20 -12.52
N MET A 107 -11.40 7.62 -12.52
CA MET A 107 -10.85 6.86 -13.64
C MET A 107 -11.81 5.75 -14.09
N GLU A 108 -12.54 5.13 -13.15
CA GLU A 108 -13.60 4.17 -13.47
C GLU A 108 -14.68 4.79 -14.37
N ARG A 109 -15.19 5.98 -14.05
CA ARG A 109 -16.23 6.65 -14.85
C ARG A 109 -15.73 7.10 -16.22
N ILE A 110 -14.45 7.49 -16.30
CA ILE A 110 -13.85 8.00 -17.54
C ILE A 110 -13.56 6.86 -18.52
N TYR A 111 -12.96 5.75 -18.05
CA TYR A 111 -12.37 4.73 -18.93
C TYR A 111 -13.12 3.40 -18.97
N MET A 112 -14.21 3.23 -18.19
CA MET A 112 -15.03 2.02 -18.30
C MET A 112 -15.60 1.89 -19.73
N ASN A 113 -15.39 0.71 -20.33
CA ASN A 113 -15.70 0.38 -21.72
C ASN A 113 -14.99 1.25 -22.78
N SER A 114 -13.97 2.01 -22.38
CA SER A 114 -13.22 2.92 -23.26
C SER A 114 -11.72 2.65 -23.11
N PRO A 115 -11.14 1.73 -23.92
CA PRO A 115 -9.71 1.47 -23.91
C PRO A 115 -8.90 2.74 -24.18
N THR A 116 -7.83 2.91 -23.41
CA THR A 116 -6.94 4.08 -23.48
C THR A 116 -5.72 3.76 -24.33
N PRO A 117 -5.23 4.69 -25.17
CA PRO A 117 -3.93 4.54 -25.84
C PRO A 117 -2.82 4.18 -24.86
N VAL A 118 -1.88 3.35 -25.29
CA VAL A 118 -0.83 2.78 -24.43
C VAL A 118 0.00 3.88 -23.77
N GLU A 119 0.34 4.93 -24.53
CA GLU A 119 1.14 6.05 -24.06
C GLU A 119 0.43 6.83 -22.96
N GLU A 120 -0.84 7.18 -23.16
CA GLU A 120 -1.66 7.89 -22.17
C GLU A 120 -1.86 7.04 -20.90
N ALA A 121 -2.18 5.75 -21.07
CA ALA A 121 -2.32 4.83 -19.94
C ALA A 121 -1.00 4.69 -19.15
N THR A 122 0.13 4.66 -19.86
CA THR A 122 1.47 4.61 -19.24
C THR A 122 1.73 5.86 -18.41
N ASP A 123 1.47 7.05 -18.96
CA ASP A 123 1.69 8.33 -18.27
C ASP A 123 0.85 8.44 -17.00
N ILE A 124 -0.41 8.03 -17.06
CA ILE A 124 -1.32 7.95 -15.91
C ILE A 124 -0.75 7.02 -14.84
N ILE A 125 -0.32 5.80 -15.23
CA ILE A 125 0.18 4.79 -14.29
C ILE A 125 1.52 5.19 -13.68
N LEU A 126 2.38 5.90 -14.41
CA LEU A 126 3.60 6.47 -13.83
C LEU A 126 3.29 7.46 -12.70
N LYS A 127 2.31 8.35 -12.88
CA LYS A 127 1.89 9.29 -11.82
C LYS A 127 1.29 8.55 -10.61
N VAL A 128 0.52 7.48 -10.85
CA VAL A 128 0.01 6.60 -9.77
C VAL A 128 1.17 5.95 -9.02
N LEU A 129 2.14 5.35 -9.73
CA LEU A 129 3.29 4.72 -9.11
C LEU A 129 4.17 5.68 -8.33
N GLU A 130 4.36 6.92 -8.80
CA GLU A 130 5.07 7.97 -8.05
C GLU A 130 4.36 8.28 -6.72
N THR A 131 3.02 8.31 -6.73
CA THR A 131 2.20 8.51 -5.53
C THR A 131 2.28 7.30 -4.58
N VAL A 132 2.30 6.07 -5.13
CA VAL A 132 2.47 4.83 -4.36
C VAL A 132 3.87 4.74 -3.73
N SER A 133 4.90 5.08 -4.49
CA SER A 133 6.28 5.21 -4.03
C SER A 133 6.37 6.16 -2.83
N TYR A 134 5.74 7.33 -2.93
CA TYR A 134 5.67 8.29 -1.83
C TYR A 134 5.06 7.69 -0.55
N ILE A 135 3.87 7.09 -0.62
CA ILE A 135 3.23 6.52 0.59
C ILE A 135 3.99 5.30 1.15
N HIS A 136 4.60 4.49 0.27
CA HIS A 136 5.44 3.35 0.69
C HIS A 136 6.71 3.82 1.40
N SER A 137 7.30 4.95 0.99
CA SER A 137 8.44 5.57 1.67
C SER A 137 8.12 6.03 3.10
N LEU A 138 6.86 6.36 3.35
CA LEU A 138 6.31 6.67 4.67
C LEU A 138 5.83 5.43 5.43
N ASN A 139 6.03 4.23 4.87
CA ASN A 139 5.59 2.98 5.48
C ASN A 139 4.05 2.90 5.63
N ILE A 140 3.34 3.33 4.57
CA ILE A 140 1.89 3.23 4.42
C ILE A 140 1.58 2.34 3.21
N ILE A 141 0.68 1.38 3.36
CA ILE A 141 0.10 0.58 2.25
C ILE A 141 -1.34 1.03 2.05
N HIS A 142 -1.76 1.31 0.82
CA HIS A 142 -3.12 1.79 0.53
C HIS A 142 -4.18 0.68 0.62
N ARG A 143 -3.87 -0.53 0.12
CA ARG A 143 -4.72 -1.74 0.13
C ARG A 143 -5.99 -1.70 -0.74
N ASP A 144 -6.28 -0.59 -1.43
CA ASP A 144 -7.49 -0.46 -2.29
C ASP A 144 -7.22 0.47 -3.48
N ILE A 145 -6.09 0.29 -4.15
CA ILE A 145 -5.78 1.04 -5.38
C ILE A 145 -6.61 0.46 -6.52
N ARG A 146 -7.49 1.27 -7.11
CA ARG A 146 -8.36 0.86 -8.22
C ARG A 146 -8.92 2.09 -8.94
N PRO A 147 -9.47 1.95 -10.15
CA PRO A 147 -10.01 3.08 -10.91
C PRO A 147 -11.06 3.93 -10.19
N LYS A 148 -11.80 3.36 -9.25
CA LYS A 148 -12.79 4.08 -8.43
C LYS A 148 -12.13 5.06 -7.44
N ASN A 149 -10.92 4.75 -6.98
CA ASN A 149 -10.19 5.50 -5.96
C ASN A 149 -9.06 6.35 -6.58
N ILE A 150 -9.09 6.55 -7.89
CA ILE A 150 -8.20 7.48 -8.60
C ILE A 150 -9.08 8.45 -9.36
N MET A 151 -9.03 9.73 -9.00
CA MET A 151 -9.73 10.81 -9.70
C MET A 151 -8.81 11.50 -10.69
N ILE A 152 -9.37 12.04 -11.77
CA ILE A 152 -8.69 12.91 -12.72
C ILE A 152 -9.37 14.26 -12.68
N ASP A 153 -8.61 15.29 -12.31
CA ASP A 153 -9.12 16.65 -12.21
C ASP A 153 -9.21 17.34 -13.59
N ARG A 154 -9.77 18.55 -13.62
CA ARG A 154 -9.89 19.35 -14.86
C ARG A 154 -8.56 19.75 -15.51
N LYS A 155 -7.43 19.55 -14.82
CA LYS A 155 -6.08 19.80 -15.34
C LYS A 155 -5.41 18.50 -15.82
N ASN A 156 -6.15 17.39 -15.87
CA ASN A 156 -5.65 16.05 -16.19
C ASN A 156 -4.56 15.55 -15.22
N GLU A 157 -4.58 16.01 -13.98
CA GLU A 157 -3.77 15.43 -12.90
C GLU A 157 -4.56 14.35 -12.16
N ILE A 158 -3.84 13.28 -11.80
CA ILE A 158 -4.42 12.18 -11.03
C ILE A 158 -4.38 12.51 -9.55
N HIS A 159 -5.39 12.05 -8.83
CA HIS A 159 -5.49 12.15 -7.38
C HIS A 159 -5.87 10.78 -6.81
N LEU A 160 -4.99 10.19 -6.00
CA LEU A 160 -5.28 8.97 -5.26
C LEU A 160 -6.10 9.35 -4.02
N ILE A 161 -7.28 8.75 -3.88
CA ILE A 161 -8.25 9.05 -2.83
C ILE A 161 -8.62 7.79 -2.03
N ASP A 162 -9.38 7.98 -0.94
CA ASP A 162 -9.94 6.91 -0.10
C ASP A 162 -8.88 6.08 0.65
N PHE A 163 -8.25 6.70 1.65
CA PHE A 163 -7.28 6.05 2.54
C PHE A 163 -7.94 5.31 3.70
N GLY A 164 -9.26 5.09 3.67
CA GLY A 164 -9.98 4.40 4.75
C GLY A 164 -9.54 2.95 4.93
N THR A 165 -9.01 2.32 3.89
CA THR A 165 -8.38 1.00 3.98
C THR A 165 -6.88 1.08 4.16
N ALA A 166 -6.24 2.25 4.15
CA ALA A 166 -4.80 2.33 4.27
C ALA A 166 -4.33 1.84 5.65
N LYS A 167 -3.14 1.23 5.68
CA LYS A 167 -2.54 0.71 6.91
C LYS A 167 -1.16 1.32 7.08
N TYR A 168 -0.95 1.90 8.26
CA TYR A 168 0.39 2.14 8.74
C TYR A 168 0.95 0.80 9.22
N PHE A 169 2.12 0.41 8.73
CA PHE A 169 2.80 -0.81 9.18
C PHE A 169 2.92 -0.86 10.71
N TYR A 170 3.05 0.31 11.34
CA TYR A 170 3.16 0.39 12.78
C TYR A 170 1.86 0.11 13.58
N GLU A 171 0.73 -0.07 12.89
CA GLU A 171 -0.55 -0.44 13.47
C GLU A 171 -0.89 -1.87 13.08
N GLN A 172 -1.00 -2.73 14.08
CA GLN A 172 -1.44 -4.11 13.88
C GLN A 172 -2.96 -4.13 13.75
N ILE A 173 -3.45 -3.88 12.54
CA ILE A 173 -4.87 -4.01 12.21
C ILE A 173 -5.04 -5.22 11.30
N GLN A 174 -5.82 -6.19 11.78
CA GLN A 174 -6.37 -7.27 10.98
C GLN A 174 -7.66 -6.73 10.37
N ASP A 175 -7.58 -6.30 9.11
CA ASP A 175 -8.77 -6.15 8.30
C ASP A 175 -8.46 -6.79 6.96
N VAL A 176 -9.14 -7.90 6.67
CA VAL A 176 -9.27 -8.39 5.30
C VAL A 176 -10.08 -7.32 4.57
N VAL A 177 -9.36 -6.45 3.85
CA VAL A 177 -10.00 -5.48 2.96
C VAL A 177 -10.61 -6.26 1.81
N SER A 178 -11.87 -6.63 1.98
CA SER A 178 -12.64 -7.40 1.01
C SER A 178 -13.35 -6.45 0.06
N ALA A 179 -12.73 -6.23 -1.09
CA ALA A 179 -13.43 -5.85 -2.30
C ALA A 179 -13.06 -6.87 -3.39
N PRO A 180 -13.85 -7.94 -3.56
CA PRO A 180 -13.67 -8.88 -4.67
C PRO A 180 -13.72 -8.10 -5.98
N GLY A 181 -12.73 -8.28 -6.85
CA GLY A 181 -12.74 -7.56 -8.13
C GLY A 181 -11.46 -7.62 -8.95
N GLY A 182 -10.55 -8.56 -8.72
CA GLY A 182 -9.26 -8.62 -9.43
C GLY A 182 -8.29 -7.48 -9.07
N TYR A 183 -8.73 -6.34 -8.57
CA TYR A 183 -7.83 -5.28 -8.07
C TYR A 183 -7.16 -5.65 -6.73
N THR A 184 -7.85 -6.43 -5.89
CA THR A 184 -7.30 -6.91 -4.62
C THR A 184 -6.28 -8.02 -4.90
N ALA A 185 -5.12 -7.96 -4.26
CA ALA A 185 -4.12 -9.00 -4.40
C ALA A 185 -4.56 -10.30 -3.70
N PRO A 186 -4.27 -11.50 -4.24
CA PRO A 186 -4.72 -12.77 -3.65
C PRO A 186 -4.28 -12.97 -2.20
N GLU A 187 -3.05 -12.57 -1.85
CA GLU A 187 -2.52 -12.70 -0.49
C GLU A 187 -3.23 -11.80 0.53
N GLN A 188 -3.77 -10.66 0.08
CA GLN A 188 -4.55 -9.76 0.94
C GLN A 188 -5.89 -10.38 1.37
N LEU A 189 -6.44 -11.28 0.56
CA LEU A 189 -7.65 -12.04 0.90
C LEU A 189 -7.36 -13.24 1.81
N LYS A 190 -6.12 -13.75 1.81
CA LYS A 190 -5.74 -14.97 2.53
C LYS A 190 -5.09 -14.70 3.88
N TRP A 191 -4.18 -13.72 3.95
CA TRP A 191 -3.42 -13.48 5.17
C TRP A 191 -3.16 -11.98 5.43
N SER A 192 -2.36 -11.28 4.63
CA SER A 192 -2.00 -9.89 4.91
C SER A 192 -1.51 -9.17 3.67
N SER A 193 -1.66 -7.85 3.71
CA SER A 193 -1.16 -6.96 2.66
C SER A 193 0.33 -6.68 2.85
N THR A 194 1.01 -6.49 1.73
CA THR A 194 2.40 -6.05 1.65
C THR A 194 2.48 -4.90 0.63
N PRO A 195 3.62 -4.21 0.48
CA PRO A 195 3.78 -3.23 -0.60
C PRO A 195 3.54 -3.85 -1.99
N GLN A 196 3.84 -5.15 -2.13
CA GLN A 196 3.56 -5.93 -3.35
C GLN A 196 2.08 -6.12 -3.63
N SER A 197 1.21 -5.95 -2.64
CA SER A 197 -0.25 -5.96 -2.82
C SER A 197 -0.71 -4.70 -3.56
N ASP A 198 -0.18 -3.53 -3.22
CA ASP A 198 -0.45 -2.28 -3.96
C ASP A 198 0.12 -2.35 -5.39
N ILE A 199 1.28 -2.99 -5.60
CA ILE A 199 1.86 -3.23 -6.93
C ILE A 199 0.91 -4.06 -7.82
N TRP A 200 0.31 -5.12 -7.27
CA TRP A 200 -0.71 -5.89 -7.97
C TRP A 200 -1.90 -5.01 -8.35
N SER A 201 -2.39 -4.21 -7.41
CA SER A 201 -3.53 -3.31 -7.63
C SER A 201 -3.26 -2.27 -8.72
N VAL A 202 -2.04 -1.73 -8.80
CA VAL A 202 -1.60 -0.86 -9.90
C VAL A 202 -1.54 -1.64 -11.22
N GLY A 203 -0.98 -2.85 -11.25
CA GLY A 203 -0.97 -3.70 -12.45
C GLY A 203 -2.38 -4.00 -12.99
N ALA A 204 -3.32 -4.31 -12.10
CA ALA A 204 -4.72 -4.54 -12.44
C ALA A 204 -5.41 -3.27 -12.95
N THR A 205 -5.10 -2.12 -12.36
CA THR A 205 -5.56 -0.80 -12.81
C THR A 205 -5.01 -0.44 -14.19
N TYR A 206 -3.74 -0.78 -14.46
CA TYR A 206 -3.14 -0.56 -15.76
C TYR A 206 -3.81 -1.43 -16.85
N LEU A 207 -4.05 -2.71 -16.54
CA LEU A 207 -4.80 -3.59 -17.45
C LEU A 207 -6.22 -3.08 -17.71
N PHE A 208 -6.89 -2.49 -16.70
CA PHE A 208 -8.18 -1.85 -16.87
C PHE A 208 -8.11 -0.68 -17.87
N LEU A 209 -7.14 0.24 -17.73
CA LEU A 209 -6.98 1.38 -18.66
C LEU A 209 -6.80 0.92 -20.10
N LEU A 210 -5.96 -0.09 -20.32
CA LEU A 210 -5.65 -0.60 -21.66
C LEU A 210 -6.80 -1.37 -22.31
N THR A 211 -7.73 -1.90 -21.53
CA THR A 211 -8.80 -2.77 -22.04
C THR A 211 -10.19 -2.15 -21.93
N GLY A 212 -10.35 -1.11 -21.11
CA GLY A 212 -11.65 -0.59 -20.66
C GLY A 212 -12.49 -1.60 -19.88
N LYS A 213 -11.93 -2.75 -19.50
CA LYS A 213 -12.65 -3.88 -18.89
C LYS A 213 -12.16 -4.15 -17.49
N HIS A 214 -13.07 -4.62 -16.66
CA HIS A 214 -12.75 -5.04 -15.31
C HIS A 214 -11.73 -6.20 -15.30
N PRO A 215 -10.63 -6.14 -14.53
CA PRO A 215 -9.49 -7.05 -14.67
C PRO A 215 -9.82 -8.51 -14.36
N LEU A 216 -10.81 -8.75 -13.48
CA LEU A 216 -11.28 -10.11 -13.16
C LEU A 216 -11.71 -10.91 -14.41
N THR A 217 -12.13 -10.24 -15.49
CA THR A 217 -12.46 -10.89 -16.77
C THR A 217 -11.29 -11.71 -17.33
N PHE A 218 -10.04 -11.36 -16.99
CA PHE A 218 -8.84 -12.00 -17.50
C PHE A 218 -8.19 -12.97 -16.52
N PHE A 219 -8.64 -13.00 -15.25
CA PHE A 219 -7.97 -13.73 -14.19
C PHE A 219 -8.60 -15.10 -13.98
N LYS A 220 -7.88 -16.15 -14.37
CA LYS A 220 -8.30 -17.54 -14.16
C LYS A 220 -7.90 -18.02 -12.77
N GLY A 221 -8.81 -18.71 -12.09
CA GLY A 221 -8.58 -19.33 -10.77
C GLY A 221 -8.50 -18.34 -9.60
N TYR A 222 -8.66 -17.04 -9.83
CA TYR A 222 -8.66 -16.02 -8.78
C TYR A 222 -9.91 -16.14 -7.88
N PRO A 223 -9.80 -15.96 -6.54
CA PRO A 223 -8.58 -15.68 -5.78
C PRO A 223 -7.84 -16.94 -5.27
N GLU A 224 -8.45 -18.12 -5.40
CA GLU A 224 -7.96 -19.33 -4.72
C GLU A 224 -6.66 -19.88 -5.31
N ASN A 225 -6.62 -20.05 -6.64
CA ASN A 225 -5.49 -20.57 -7.40
C ASN A 225 -5.22 -19.68 -8.63
N PRO A 226 -4.86 -18.41 -8.43
CA PRO A 226 -4.68 -17.46 -9.52
C PRO A 226 -3.55 -17.91 -10.44
N LEU A 227 -3.81 -17.88 -11.75
CA LEU A 227 -2.81 -18.19 -12.77
C LEU A 227 -2.16 -16.90 -13.29
N PRO A 228 -0.85 -16.93 -13.65
CA PRO A 228 -0.23 -15.82 -14.35
C PRO A 228 -0.97 -15.50 -15.66
N ILE A 229 -1.03 -14.21 -15.99
CA ILE A 229 -1.63 -13.76 -17.24
C ILE A 229 -0.58 -13.51 -18.33
N ASN A 230 -1.03 -13.43 -19.59
CA ASN A 230 -0.21 -12.98 -20.70
C ASN A 230 -0.76 -11.66 -21.27
N PRO A 231 -0.21 -10.48 -20.91
CA PRO A 231 -0.75 -9.20 -21.35
C PRO A 231 -0.80 -9.03 -22.87
N ASP A 232 0.17 -9.57 -23.63
CA ASP A 232 0.21 -9.48 -25.09
C ASP A 232 -0.94 -10.24 -25.78
N GLU A 233 -1.46 -11.29 -25.14
CA GLU A 233 -2.65 -12.00 -25.65
C GLU A 233 -3.94 -11.22 -25.38
N ILE A 234 -3.95 -10.36 -24.36
CA ILE A 234 -5.10 -9.55 -23.97
C ILE A 234 -5.15 -8.25 -24.76
N VAL A 235 -3.99 -7.61 -24.93
CA VAL A 235 -3.81 -6.36 -25.67
C VAL A 235 -2.70 -6.57 -26.72
N PRO A 236 -3.05 -7.01 -27.94
CA PRO A 236 -2.06 -7.27 -28.98
C PRO A 236 -1.28 -6.01 -29.36
N GLY A 237 0.05 -6.14 -29.51
CA GLY A 237 0.93 -5.05 -29.95
C GLY A 237 1.52 -4.20 -28.82
N LEU A 238 1.39 -4.61 -27.56
CA LEU A 238 2.07 -3.94 -26.46
C LEU A 238 3.60 -3.97 -26.64
N PRO A 239 4.29 -2.86 -26.32
CA PRO A 239 5.74 -2.89 -26.16
C PRO A 239 6.16 -3.89 -25.07
N GLU A 240 7.25 -4.63 -25.33
CA GLU A 240 7.73 -5.71 -24.43
C GLU A 240 7.89 -5.26 -22.97
N HIS A 241 8.48 -4.09 -22.75
CA HIS A 241 8.68 -3.55 -21.39
C HIS A 241 7.35 -3.30 -20.65
N ILE A 242 6.29 -2.92 -21.37
CA ILE A 242 4.94 -2.72 -20.79
C ILE A 242 4.28 -4.06 -20.49
N SER A 243 4.32 -4.99 -21.44
CA SER A 243 3.80 -6.35 -21.24
C SER A 243 4.48 -7.05 -20.06
N TYR A 244 5.82 -7.02 -20.02
CA TYR A 244 6.59 -7.55 -18.90
C TYR A 244 6.23 -6.87 -17.57
N THR A 245 6.04 -5.55 -17.57
CA THR A 245 5.64 -4.81 -16.37
C THR A 245 4.29 -5.27 -15.83
N ILE A 246 3.27 -5.35 -16.68
CA ILE A 246 1.93 -5.79 -16.28
C ILE A 246 1.97 -7.24 -15.79
N ARG A 247 2.65 -8.12 -16.53
CA ARG A 247 2.81 -9.53 -16.20
C ARG A 247 3.46 -9.73 -14.83
N LYS A 248 4.58 -9.04 -14.58
CA LYS A 248 5.33 -9.14 -13.33
C LYS A 248 4.55 -8.56 -12.16
N ALA A 249 3.87 -7.42 -12.33
CA ALA A 249 3.04 -6.84 -11.29
C ALA A 249 1.87 -7.76 -10.90
N LEU A 250 1.35 -8.54 -11.85
CA LEU A 250 0.22 -9.46 -11.67
C LEU A 250 0.64 -10.93 -11.46
N MET A 251 1.88 -11.17 -11.00
CA MET A 251 2.28 -12.52 -10.60
C MET A 251 1.47 -12.97 -9.36
N PRO A 252 0.97 -14.23 -9.34
CA PRO A 252 0.20 -14.78 -8.23
C PRO A 252 0.85 -14.60 -6.86
N HIS A 253 2.14 -14.90 -6.79
CA HIS A 253 2.92 -14.81 -5.56
C HIS A 253 3.55 -13.42 -5.43
N PRO A 254 3.43 -12.76 -4.25
CA PRO A 254 3.98 -11.41 -4.07
C PRO A 254 5.51 -11.37 -4.22
N GLU A 255 6.24 -12.44 -3.88
CA GLU A 255 7.68 -12.55 -4.07
C GLU A 255 8.14 -12.48 -5.53
N ASP A 256 7.27 -12.85 -6.48
CA ASP A 256 7.58 -12.84 -7.91
C ASP A 256 7.32 -11.46 -8.55
N ARG A 257 6.75 -10.51 -7.79
CA ARG A 257 6.43 -9.17 -8.27
C ARG A 257 7.63 -8.22 -8.16
N PHE A 258 7.40 -6.95 -8.48
CA PHE A 258 8.37 -5.90 -8.18
C PHE A 258 8.57 -5.77 -6.67
N ALA A 259 9.80 -5.49 -6.23
CA ALA A 259 10.11 -5.28 -4.82
C ALA A 259 9.59 -3.92 -4.33
N SER A 260 9.50 -2.93 -5.22
CA SER A 260 9.02 -1.58 -4.94
C SER A 260 8.34 -0.93 -6.15
N ALA A 261 7.63 0.18 -5.90
CA ALA A 261 7.05 0.99 -6.96
C ALA A 261 8.13 1.61 -7.87
N GLU A 262 9.29 1.96 -7.32
CA GLU A 262 10.44 2.50 -8.06
C GLU A 262 11.02 1.47 -9.05
N GLU A 263 11.13 0.19 -8.65
CA GLU A 263 11.54 -0.88 -9.58
C GLU A 263 10.55 -0.99 -10.74
N MET A 264 9.24 -0.89 -10.44
CA MET A 264 8.18 -0.92 -11.45
C MET A 264 8.24 0.30 -12.39
N ILE A 265 8.44 1.52 -11.86
CA ILE A 265 8.63 2.75 -12.65
C ILE A 265 9.81 2.62 -13.60
N ALA A 266 10.94 2.13 -13.11
CA ALA A 266 12.16 1.99 -13.90
C ALA A 266 11.98 1.02 -15.07
N THR A 267 11.28 -0.10 -14.84
CA THR A 267 10.93 -1.06 -15.90
C THR A 267 9.92 -0.46 -16.88
N LEU A 268 8.90 0.24 -16.38
CA LEU A 268 7.85 0.85 -17.21
C LEU A 268 8.38 1.98 -18.11
N ARG A 269 9.40 2.73 -17.68
CA ARG A 269 10.08 3.74 -18.53
C ARG A 269 11.07 3.15 -19.53
N GLY A 270 11.28 1.83 -19.53
CA GLY A 270 12.31 1.17 -20.33
C GLY A 270 13.75 1.52 -19.89
N LEU A 271 13.94 2.14 -18.72
CA LEU A 271 15.23 2.63 -18.21
C LEU A 271 16.03 1.55 -17.46
N ALA A 272 15.38 0.48 -17.01
CA ALA A 272 16.01 -0.70 -16.40
C ALA A 272 15.31 -1.95 -17.00
N VAL A 273 15.96 -2.79 -17.82
CA VAL A 273 16.84 -3.94 -17.45
C VAL A 273 16.46 -4.55 -16.10
N PRO A 274 16.53 -5.88 -15.86
CA PRO A 274 17.08 -6.26 -14.58
C PRO A 274 18.50 -5.67 -14.55
N VAL A 275 18.71 -4.49 -13.94
CA VAL A 275 20.06 -3.98 -13.64
C VAL A 275 20.76 -5.16 -13.01
N LYS A 276 21.73 -5.77 -13.71
CA LYS A 276 22.32 -7.03 -13.26
C LYS A 276 22.80 -6.79 -11.84
N ARG A 277 22.03 -7.30 -10.87
CA ARG A 277 22.29 -7.06 -9.46
C ARG A 277 23.56 -7.83 -9.14
N THR A 278 24.68 -7.15 -9.10
CA THR A 278 25.97 -7.75 -8.76
C THR A 278 26.04 -8.07 -7.27
N LEU A 279 25.31 -7.29 -6.47
CA LEU A 279 25.14 -7.48 -5.03
C LEU A 279 23.66 -7.77 -4.71
N PRO A 280 23.40 -8.52 -3.62
CA PRO A 280 22.05 -8.59 -3.08
C PRO A 280 21.64 -7.23 -2.50
N ILE A 281 20.34 -6.97 -2.47
CA ILE A 281 19.77 -5.77 -1.88
C ILE A 281 18.64 -6.13 -0.92
N LEU A 282 18.42 -5.28 0.08
CA LEU A 282 17.20 -5.25 0.88
C LEU A 282 16.37 -4.05 0.45
N VAL A 283 15.09 -4.26 0.14
CA VAL A 283 14.15 -3.18 -0.09
C VAL A 283 13.35 -2.95 1.18
N VAL A 284 13.49 -1.76 1.75
CA VAL A 284 12.98 -1.41 3.08
C VAL A 284 12.28 -0.06 2.98
N ALA A 285 10.95 -0.02 3.14
CA ALA A 285 10.15 1.20 2.93
C ALA A 285 10.47 1.90 1.58
N GLY A 286 10.51 1.14 0.49
CA GLY A 286 10.86 1.64 -0.85
C GLY A 286 12.35 1.92 -1.09
N ILE A 287 13.19 1.90 -0.06
CA ILE A 287 14.63 2.19 -0.17
C ILE A 287 15.38 0.91 -0.49
N GLU A 288 16.15 0.91 -1.58
CA GLU A 288 17.11 -0.15 -1.89
C GLU A 288 18.39 0.02 -1.04
N VAL A 289 18.71 -1.01 -0.26
CA VAL A 289 19.90 -1.07 0.59
C VAL A 289 20.82 -2.19 0.07
N PRO A 290 21.92 -1.85 -0.62
CA PRO A 290 22.90 -2.83 -1.07
C PRO A 290 23.56 -3.56 0.11
N ILE A 291 23.60 -4.88 0.03
CA ILE A 291 24.28 -5.71 1.02
C ILE A 291 25.76 -5.84 0.63
N VAL A 292 26.60 -5.00 1.21
CA VAL A 292 28.05 -4.96 0.93
C VAL A 292 28.88 -5.86 1.86
N LYS A 293 28.26 -6.47 2.87
CA LYS A 293 28.89 -7.41 3.82
C LYS A 293 28.17 -8.76 3.79
N ARG A 294 28.86 -9.83 4.16
CA ARG A 294 28.27 -11.18 4.25
C ARG A 294 27.29 -11.36 5.41
N ARG A 295 27.16 -10.38 6.30
CA ARG A 295 26.28 -10.42 7.48
C ARG A 295 25.61 -9.06 7.66
N VAL A 296 24.29 -9.07 7.84
CA VAL A 296 23.46 -7.91 8.10
C VAL A 296 22.64 -8.16 9.36
N ILE A 297 22.83 -7.36 10.40
CA ILE A 297 22.00 -7.38 11.59
C ILE A 297 20.87 -6.37 11.41
N ILE A 298 19.64 -6.85 11.50
CA ILE A 298 18.45 -6.04 11.41
C ILE A 298 17.98 -5.72 12.81
N GLY A 299 17.74 -4.44 13.08
CA GLY A 299 17.44 -3.96 14.42
C GLY A 299 16.62 -2.70 14.44
N ARG A 300 16.07 -2.38 15.60
CA ARG A 300 15.41 -1.10 15.84
C ARG A 300 16.42 0.02 16.05
N ALA A 301 16.19 1.12 15.36
CA ALA A 301 16.91 2.37 15.48
C ALA A 301 16.73 3.06 16.85
N PRO A 302 17.69 3.92 17.26
CA PRO A 302 17.48 4.88 18.33
C PRO A 302 16.27 5.80 18.06
N ARG A 303 15.59 6.25 19.12
CA ARG A 303 14.40 7.14 18.99
C ARG A 303 14.70 8.47 18.29
N SER A 304 15.97 8.91 18.32
CA SER A 304 16.44 10.14 17.68
C SER A 304 16.67 10.02 16.18
N GLN A 305 16.57 8.82 15.59
CA GLN A 305 16.77 8.64 14.15
C GLN A 305 15.72 9.39 13.32
N SER A 306 16.20 10.14 12.33
CA SER A 306 15.41 10.67 11.23
C SER A 306 15.29 9.63 10.11
N GLY A 307 14.17 9.66 9.38
CA GLY A 307 13.90 8.75 8.27
C GLY A 307 13.55 7.31 8.70
N PRO A 308 13.07 6.49 7.76
CA PRO A 308 12.58 5.15 8.05
C PRO A 308 13.71 4.14 8.36
N VAL A 309 14.89 4.35 7.77
CA VAL A 309 16.00 3.40 7.78
C VAL A 309 17.34 4.12 7.90
N ARG A 310 18.28 3.53 8.64
CA ARG A 310 19.69 3.93 8.70
C ARG A 310 20.55 2.68 8.55
N VAL A 311 21.67 2.83 7.86
CA VAL A 311 22.63 1.76 7.66
C VAL A 311 23.94 2.15 8.33
N GLU A 312 24.52 1.22 9.08
CA GLU A 312 25.82 1.38 9.71
C GLU A 312 26.72 0.20 9.29
N GLU A 313 27.99 0.48 9.02
CA GLU A 313 28.99 -0.55 8.77
C GLU A 313 29.86 -0.72 10.01
N GLU A 314 30.06 -1.97 10.42
CA GLU A 314 30.99 -2.36 11.47
C GLU A 314 31.95 -3.43 10.92
N ASP A 315 33.05 -3.71 11.63
CA ASP A 315 34.01 -4.71 11.19
C ASP A 315 33.33 -6.08 10.97
N GLY A 316 33.30 -6.52 9.71
CA GLY A 316 32.73 -7.80 9.29
C GLY A 316 31.20 -7.87 9.21
N SER A 317 30.45 -6.80 9.49
CA SER A 317 28.98 -6.80 9.38
C SER A 317 28.37 -5.44 9.04
N MET A 318 27.14 -5.45 8.56
CA MET A 318 26.30 -4.26 8.38
C MET A 318 25.17 -4.29 9.42
N LYS A 319 24.75 -3.13 9.92
CA LYS A 319 23.52 -2.97 10.69
C LYS A 319 22.49 -2.20 9.88
N LEU A 320 21.31 -2.80 9.72
CA LEU A 320 20.11 -2.17 9.19
C LEU A 320 19.22 -1.75 10.35
N LEU A 321 19.16 -0.45 10.62
CA LEU A 321 18.41 0.15 11.72
C LEU A 321 17.09 0.74 11.23
N ILE A 322 15.99 0.16 11.68
CA ILE A 322 14.63 0.54 11.27
C ILE A 322 14.01 1.43 12.34
N ARG A 323 13.48 2.58 11.93
CA ARG A 323 12.71 3.45 12.82
C ARG A 323 11.47 2.70 13.26
N ASP A 324 11.30 2.51 14.56
CA ASP A 324 10.14 1.87 15.14
C ASP A 324 9.80 2.60 16.46
N PRO A 325 8.87 3.57 16.40
CA PRO A 325 8.43 4.33 17.56
C PRO A 325 7.69 3.48 18.62
N LYS A 326 7.06 2.37 18.22
CA LYS A 326 6.26 1.50 19.12
C LYS A 326 7.10 0.42 19.78
N ALA A 327 8.36 0.27 19.42
CA ALA A 327 9.31 -0.66 20.02
C ALA A 327 8.98 -2.15 19.82
N PHE A 328 8.28 -2.51 18.75
CA PHE A 328 7.99 -3.93 18.45
C PHE A 328 9.19 -4.66 17.83
N ILE A 329 10.08 -3.97 17.14
CA ILE A 329 11.34 -4.50 16.64
C ILE A 329 12.38 -4.42 17.77
N SER A 330 13.06 -5.54 18.04
CA SER A 330 14.17 -5.60 19.00
C SER A 330 15.41 -4.87 18.46
N ARG A 331 16.30 -4.40 19.35
CA ARG A 331 17.54 -3.71 18.92
C ARG A 331 18.44 -4.58 18.04
N SER A 332 18.44 -5.89 18.30
CA SER A 332 18.95 -6.92 17.40
C SER A 332 17.83 -7.92 17.22
N HIS A 333 17.16 -7.86 16.07
CA HIS A 333 15.92 -8.62 15.81
C HIS A 333 16.23 -9.89 15.00
N ALA A 334 16.85 -9.70 13.85
CA ALA A 334 17.19 -10.78 12.93
C ALA A 334 18.57 -10.56 12.34
N GLU A 335 19.14 -11.61 11.78
CA GLU A 335 20.37 -11.58 11.01
C GLU A 335 20.14 -12.22 9.66
N ILE A 336 20.53 -11.50 8.60
CA ILE A 336 20.70 -12.05 7.26
C ILE A 336 22.18 -12.32 7.05
N TYR A 337 22.53 -13.50 6.52
CA TYR A 337 23.91 -13.83 6.27
C TYR A 337 24.08 -14.75 5.05
N GLU A 338 25.27 -14.68 4.48
CA GLU A 338 25.70 -15.51 3.35
C GLU A 338 26.57 -16.68 3.85
N SER A 339 26.28 -17.87 3.34
CA SER A 339 27.05 -19.08 3.56
C SER A 339 27.03 -19.94 2.28
N GLU A 340 28.21 -20.32 1.79
CA GLU A 340 28.38 -21.19 0.61
C GLU A 340 27.65 -20.69 -0.65
N GLY A 341 27.62 -19.39 -0.88
CA GLY A 341 26.96 -18.72 -2.00
C GLY A 341 25.44 -18.62 -1.86
N LYS A 342 24.88 -18.93 -0.69
CA LYS A 342 23.43 -18.88 -0.40
C LYS A 342 23.17 -17.93 0.76
N TRP A 343 21.99 -17.30 0.73
CA TRP A 343 21.56 -16.36 1.75
C TRP A 343 20.55 -16.99 2.69
N TYR A 344 20.65 -16.64 3.96
CA TYR A 344 19.79 -17.14 5.02
C TYR A 344 19.37 -16.01 5.95
N ILE A 345 18.24 -16.20 6.62
CA ILE A 345 17.81 -15.37 7.74
C ILE A 345 17.61 -16.22 8.97
N ARG A 346 17.97 -15.68 10.14
CA ARG A 346 17.59 -16.22 11.44
C ARG A 346 17.16 -15.09 12.36
N ASP A 347 16.31 -15.40 13.31
CA ASP A 347 15.92 -14.49 14.39
C ASP A 347 16.93 -14.60 15.53
N LEU A 348 17.24 -13.46 16.15
CA LEU A 348 18.26 -13.34 17.20
C LEU A 348 17.67 -13.46 18.62
N GLY A 349 16.53 -14.13 18.77
CA GLY A 349 15.79 -14.22 20.03
C GLY A 349 14.98 -12.96 20.32
N SER A 350 14.43 -12.36 19.27
CA SER A 350 13.63 -11.14 19.32
C SER A 350 12.40 -11.28 20.23
N LEU A 351 11.89 -10.13 20.69
CA LEU A 351 10.65 -10.07 21.46
C LEU A 351 9.41 -10.47 20.64
N ASN A 352 9.37 -10.07 19.37
CA ASN A 352 8.27 -10.32 18.44
C ASN A 352 8.83 -11.02 17.21
N LYS A 353 8.20 -12.10 16.77
CA LYS A 353 8.75 -13.09 15.84
C LYS A 353 9.24 -12.50 14.51
N THR A 354 10.26 -13.13 13.92
CA THR A 354 10.57 -13.02 12.48
C THR A 354 9.81 -14.10 11.72
N ALA A 355 9.35 -13.80 10.51
CA ALA A 355 8.80 -14.78 9.58
C ALA A 355 9.20 -14.49 8.13
N VAL A 356 9.11 -15.48 7.25
CA VAL A 356 9.38 -15.34 5.80
C VAL A 356 8.14 -15.79 5.02
N SER A 357 7.78 -15.06 3.98
CA SER A 357 6.60 -15.38 3.16
C SER A 357 6.80 -16.69 2.41
N MET A 358 5.71 -17.45 2.32
CA MET A 358 5.57 -18.69 1.55
C MET A 358 4.59 -18.48 0.38
N GLY A 359 4.60 -17.27 -0.19
CA GLY A 359 3.67 -16.83 -1.21
C GLY A 359 2.21 -16.86 -0.75
N LEU A 360 1.40 -17.69 -1.40
CA LEU A 360 -0.02 -17.83 -1.02
C LEU A 360 -0.23 -18.74 0.20
N GLY A 361 0.83 -19.42 0.67
CA GLY A 361 0.81 -20.28 1.86
C GLY A 361 0.97 -19.52 3.18
N GLY A 362 1.05 -18.18 3.17
CA GLY A 362 1.19 -17.37 4.38
C GLY A 362 2.64 -17.19 4.80
N TRP A 363 2.92 -17.41 6.10
CA TRP A 363 4.20 -17.09 6.73
C TRP A 363 4.84 -18.31 7.37
N GLN A 364 6.11 -18.57 7.06
CA GLN A 364 6.97 -19.48 7.81
C GLN A 364 7.60 -18.72 8.98
N ILE A 365 7.26 -19.10 10.21
CA ILE A 365 7.86 -18.51 11.42
C ILE A 365 9.32 -18.95 11.55
N VAL A 366 10.22 -17.98 11.77
CA VAL A 366 11.66 -18.18 11.95
C VAL A 366 12.05 -17.76 13.37
N TRP A 367 11.48 -18.36 14.41
CA TRP A 367 11.65 -17.93 15.80
C TRP A 367 11.58 -19.10 16.79
N ASN A 368 12.55 -19.20 17.71
CA ASN A 368 12.68 -20.32 18.68
C ASN A 368 12.44 -19.91 20.14
N GLY A 369 11.91 -18.71 20.38
CA GLY A 369 11.71 -18.17 21.72
C GLY A 369 12.52 -16.91 22.00
N ARG A 370 12.02 -16.07 22.90
CA ARG A 370 12.73 -14.87 23.34
C ARG A 370 14.11 -15.25 23.91
N GLY A 371 15.16 -14.57 23.44
CA GLY A 371 16.55 -14.82 23.82
C GLY A 371 17.17 -16.09 23.23
N ARG A 372 16.49 -16.79 22.32
CA ARG A 372 16.99 -18.00 21.64
C ARG A 372 17.12 -17.74 20.15
N ILE A 373 18.33 -17.88 19.63
CA ILE A 373 18.59 -17.78 18.18
C ILE A 373 17.83 -18.92 17.49
N SER A 374 17.13 -18.60 16.41
CA SER A 374 16.38 -19.60 15.64
C SER A 374 17.24 -20.35 14.63
N ASP A 375 16.74 -21.49 14.18
CA ASP A 375 17.28 -22.18 13.01
C ASP A 375 17.13 -21.28 11.76
N PRO A 376 18.12 -21.28 10.86
CA PRO A 376 18.09 -20.40 9.71
C PRO A 376 17.08 -20.86 8.65
N ALA A 377 16.39 -19.91 8.05
CA ALA A 377 15.56 -20.10 6.86
C ALA A 377 16.28 -19.57 5.61
N PRO A 378 16.23 -20.28 4.46
CA PRO A 378 16.86 -19.82 3.23
C PRO A 378 16.12 -18.61 2.64
N LEU A 379 16.87 -17.65 2.10
CA LEU A 379 16.34 -16.51 1.36
C LEU A 379 16.59 -16.69 -0.15
N LYS A 380 15.52 -16.59 -0.93
CA LYS A 380 15.53 -16.61 -2.41
C LYS A 380 15.31 -15.18 -2.94
N ASP A 381 15.55 -14.96 -4.24
CA ASP A 381 15.17 -13.67 -4.85
C ASP A 381 13.68 -13.40 -4.63
N GLY A 382 13.34 -12.19 -4.20
CA GLY A 382 11.97 -11.77 -3.94
C GLY A 382 11.45 -12.12 -2.54
N ALA A 383 12.21 -12.85 -1.71
CA ALA A 383 11.75 -13.27 -0.39
C ALA A 383 11.29 -12.07 0.46
N ILE A 384 10.05 -12.12 0.94
CA ILE A 384 9.47 -11.10 1.82
C ILE A 384 9.66 -11.56 3.26
N ILE A 385 10.29 -10.74 4.07
CA ILE A 385 10.60 -10.98 5.48
C ILE A 385 9.66 -10.12 6.32
N ALA A 386 8.95 -10.73 7.25
CA ALA A 386 8.17 -10.07 8.29
C ALA A 386 9.01 -9.90 9.56
N LEU A 387 9.04 -8.68 10.09
CA LEU A 387 9.54 -8.38 11.41
C LEU A 387 8.38 -8.12 12.35
N ALA A 388 8.59 -8.46 13.63
CA ALA A 388 7.59 -8.33 14.68
C ALA A 388 6.22 -8.92 14.29
N TYR A 389 6.28 -10.08 13.64
CA TYR A 389 5.15 -10.85 13.17
C TYR A 389 4.32 -11.38 14.34
N LYS A 390 3.00 -11.30 14.18
CA LYS A 390 2.04 -12.00 15.04
C LYS A 390 1.05 -12.76 14.17
N GLU A 391 0.67 -13.96 14.60
CA GLU A 391 -0.20 -14.85 13.81
C GLU A 391 -1.60 -14.27 13.61
N ASP A 392 -2.09 -13.55 14.62
CA ASP A 392 -3.40 -12.88 14.66
C ASP A 392 -3.38 -11.49 14.03
N LEU A 393 -2.23 -10.91 13.66
CA LEU A 393 -2.17 -9.52 13.19
C LEU A 393 -1.32 -9.33 11.93
N GLY A 394 -0.58 -10.37 11.54
CA GLY A 394 0.34 -10.36 10.40
C GLY A 394 1.67 -9.65 10.71
N PRO A 395 2.41 -9.26 9.66
CA PRO A 395 3.65 -8.51 9.80
C PRO A 395 3.40 -7.11 10.35
N TYR A 396 4.29 -6.66 11.23
CA TYR A 396 4.40 -5.26 11.60
C TYR A 396 5.22 -4.46 10.60
N PHE A 397 6.28 -5.07 10.05
CA PHE A 397 7.14 -4.43 9.08
C PHE A 397 7.63 -5.48 8.09
N THR A 398 7.66 -5.17 6.80
CA THR A 398 8.17 -6.10 5.78
C THR A 398 9.44 -5.58 5.10
N ILE A 399 10.34 -6.50 4.78
CA ILE A 399 11.56 -6.24 3.99
C ILE A 399 11.56 -7.22 2.82
N THR A 400 11.87 -6.75 1.62
CA THR A 400 12.04 -7.65 0.48
C THR A 400 13.52 -7.87 0.20
N PHE A 401 13.98 -9.11 0.25
CA PHE A 401 15.33 -9.50 -0.15
C PHE A 401 15.37 -9.77 -1.64
N ARG A 402 16.31 -9.15 -2.36
CA ARG A 402 16.62 -9.48 -3.75
C ARG A 402 18.02 -10.06 -3.85
N ALA A 403 18.11 -11.23 -4.47
CA ALA A 403 19.35 -11.91 -4.68
C ALA A 403 20.15 -11.25 -5.83
N PRO A 404 21.47 -11.43 -5.87
CA PRO A 404 22.24 -11.05 -7.05
C PRO A 404 21.76 -11.84 -8.28
N GLN A 405 21.70 -11.16 -9.43
CA GLN A 405 21.36 -11.78 -10.70
C GLN A 405 22.64 -12.30 -11.36
N LYS A 406 22.67 -13.59 -11.65
CA LYS A 406 23.81 -14.23 -12.34
C LYS A 406 23.87 -13.83 -13.81
#